data_AF-A0A1W0WFU4-F1
#
_entry.id   AF-A0A1W0WFU4-F1
#
_cell.length_a   1.000
_cell.length_b   1.000
_cell.length_c   1.000
_cell.angle_alpha   90.00
_cell.angle_beta   90.00
_cell.angle_gamma   90.00
#
_symmetry.space_group_name_H-M   'P 1'
#
loop_
_entity.id
_entity.type
_entity.pdbx_description
1 polymer ?
#
loop_
_entity_poly.entity_id
_entity_poly.type
_entity_poly.pdbx_seq_one_letter_code
_entity_poly.pdbx_strand_id
1 'polypeptide(L)'
;MSDKKKRLSVSSVRYKFPKVTNESMLFKWAKQLNPESQTGKIRQIFDITKAAYDKAQSEHAIIHDSDLTKWARDAAASVNLSGFRVSKSWISKFKKINNIVDQKNYGIRHSENDGRQTRPLHSSGGFCGPRQRADFAL
;
A
#
# COMPACT_ATOMS: atom_id res chain seq x y z
N MET A 1 -16.84 11.38 40.00
CA MET A 1 -18.09 11.62 39.26
C MET A 1 -18.27 10.45 38.29
N SER A 2 -19.10 9.46 38.65
CA SER A 2 -19.38 8.31 37.77
C SER A 2 -20.58 8.68 36.91
N ASP A 3 -20.33 9.13 35.67
CA ASP A 3 -21.39 9.41 34.71
C ASP A 3 -22.12 8.12 34.35
N LYS A 4 -23.23 7.86 35.04
CA LYS A 4 -24.19 6.83 34.64
C LYS A 4 -24.87 7.31 33.36
N LYS A 5 -24.24 7.06 32.21
CA LYS A 5 -24.83 7.30 30.89
C LYS A 5 -26.14 6.51 30.79
N LYS A 6 -27.27 7.22 30.86
CA LYS A 6 -28.60 6.64 30.64
C LYS A 6 -28.69 6.15 29.19
N ARG A 7 -29.35 5.00 28.98
CA ARG A 7 -29.70 4.54 27.62
C ARG A 7 -30.57 5.61 26.96
N LEU A 8 -30.15 6.10 25.80
CA LEU A 8 -30.91 7.08 25.04
C LEU A 8 -32.14 6.42 24.44
N SER A 9 -33.29 7.10 24.48
CA SER A 9 -34.48 6.63 23.77
C SER A 9 -34.26 6.71 22.26
N VAL A 10 -34.88 5.79 21.52
CA VAL A 10 -34.82 5.81 20.04
C VAL A 10 -35.33 7.15 19.51
N SER A 11 -36.41 7.70 20.08
CA SER A 11 -36.96 9.02 19.71
C SER A 11 -35.94 10.15 19.83
N SER A 12 -35.16 10.17 20.91
CA SER A 12 -34.08 11.15 21.11
C SER A 12 -32.94 10.98 20.10
N VAL A 13 -32.63 9.74 19.72
CA VAL A 13 -31.64 9.44 18.67
C VAL A 13 -32.16 9.91 17.31
N ARG A 14 -33.43 9.65 16.98
CA ARG A 14 -34.06 10.07 15.71
C ARG A 14 -34.08 11.59 15.53
N TYR A 15 -34.25 12.34 16.62
CA TYR A 15 -34.19 13.81 16.58
C TYR A 15 -32.86 14.32 16.00
N LYS A 16 -31.73 13.74 16.42
CA LYS A 16 -30.40 14.09 15.89
C LYS A 16 -30.07 13.38 14.58
N PHE A 17 -30.57 12.17 14.40
CA PHE A 17 -30.27 11.30 13.27
C PHE A 17 -31.58 10.90 12.55
N PRO A 18 -32.14 11.78 11.70
CA PRO A 18 -33.46 11.55 11.10
C PRO A 18 -33.52 10.33 10.18
N LYS A 19 -32.36 9.83 9.71
CA LYS A 19 -32.26 8.60 8.92
C LYS A 19 -32.46 7.33 9.74
N VAL A 20 -32.40 7.40 11.07
CA VAL A 20 -32.70 6.26 11.94
C VAL A 20 -34.21 6.10 11.97
N THR A 21 -34.70 5.01 11.40
CA THR A 21 -36.13 4.64 11.47
C THR A 21 -36.39 3.76 12.68
N ASN A 22 -35.59 2.70 12.85
CA ASN A 22 -35.80 1.66 13.84
C ASN A 22 -34.54 1.38 14.67
N GLU A 23 -34.71 0.86 15.90
CA GLU A 23 -33.60 0.50 16.80
C GLU A 23 -32.68 -0.56 16.19
N SER A 24 -33.22 -1.52 15.42
CA SER A 24 -32.44 -2.54 14.70
C SER A 24 -31.37 -1.94 13.78
N MET A 25 -31.59 -0.73 13.26
CA MET A 25 -30.61 -0.02 12.42
C MET A 25 -29.40 0.41 13.24
N LEU A 26 -29.60 0.83 14.49
CA LEU A 26 -28.53 1.17 15.42
C LEU A 26 -27.69 -0.08 15.76
N PHE A 27 -28.32 -1.23 15.98
CA PHE A 27 -27.60 -2.48 16.18
C PHE A 27 -26.79 -2.91 14.96
N LYS A 28 -27.33 -2.73 13.74
CA LYS A 28 -26.60 -2.99 12.49
C LYS A 28 -25.38 -2.08 12.35
N TRP A 29 -25.53 -0.79 12.63
CA TRP A 29 -24.41 0.16 12.62
C TRP A 29 -23.36 -0.18 13.67
N ALA A 30 -23.78 -0.54 14.89
CA ALA A 30 -22.86 -0.97 15.93
C ALA A 30 -22.05 -2.21 15.51
N LYS A 31 -22.67 -3.18 14.81
CA LYS A 31 -21.96 -4.33 14.26
C LYS A 31 -20.91 -3.95 13.21
N GLN A 32 -21.16 -2.92 12.41
CA GLN A 32 -20.19 -2.42 11.42
C GLN A 32 -18.97 -1.74 12.06
N LEU A 33 -19.10 -1.25 13.30
CA LEU A 33 -17.98 -0.69 14.06
C LEU A 33 -17.06 -1.76 14.66
N ASN A 34 -17.47 -3.04 14.64
CA ASN A 34 -16.64 -4.12 15.14
C ASN A 34 -15.42 -4.31 14.20
N PRO A 35 -14.17 -4.25 14.73
CA PRO A 35 -12.96 -4.40 13.92
C PRO A 35 -12.88 -5.75 13.20
N GLU A 36 -13.42 -6.82 13.80
CA GLU A 36 -13.43 -8.16 13.21
C GLU A 36 -14.47 -8.35 12.11
N SER A 37 -15.42 -7.42 11.99
CA SER A 37 -16.37 -7.44 10.89
C SER A 37 -15.65 -7.20 9.56
N GLN A 38 -16.22 -7.69 8.45
CA GLN A 38 -15.67 -7.42 7.12
C GLN A 38 -15.48 -5.92 6.86
N THR A 39 -16.42 -5.08 7.33
CA THR A 39 -16.31 -3.61 7.23
C THR A 39 -15.18 -3.07 8.09
N GLY A 40 -15.00 -3.59 9.31
CA GLY A 40 -13.89 -3.26 10.19
C GLY A 40 -12.53 -3.59 9.57
N LYS A 41 -12.39 -4.78 9.00
CA LYS A 41 -11.18 -5.21 8.28
C LYS A 41 -10.86 -4.34 7.07
N ILE A 42 -11.87 -3.97 6.27
CA ILE A 42 -11.68 -3.02 5.15
C ILE A 42 -11.22 -1.65 5.66
N ARG A 43 -11.74 -1.20 6.81
CA ARG A 43 -11.30 0.05 7.43
C ARG A 43 -9.85 -0.04 7.91
N GLN A 44 -9.45 -1.15 8.54
CA GLN A 44 -8.06 -1.38 8.93
C GLN A 44 -7.11 -1.34 7.72
N ILE A 45 -7.48 -1.99 6.61
CA ILE A 45 -6.71 -1.92 5.35
C ILE A 45 -6.55 -0.47 4.90
N PHE A 46 -7.64 0.31 4.98
CA PHE A 46 -7.64 1.72 4.62
C PHE A 46 -6.70 2.54 5.50
N ASP A 47 -6.74 2.33 6.82
CA ASP A 47 -5.92 3.04 7.80
C ASP A 47 -4.43 2.71 7.63
N ILE A 48 -4.08 1.42 7.41
CA ILE A 48 -2.70 0.98 7.14
C ILE A 48 -2.18 1.59 5.83
N THR A 49 -3.00 1.55 4.78
CA THR A 49 -2.63 2.13 3.48
C THR A 49 -2.40 3.63 3.58
N LYS A 50 -3.22 4.32 4.38
CA LYS A 50 -3.07 5.75 4.65
C LYS A 50 -1.77 6.05 5.38
N ALA A 51 -1.42 5.28 6.41
CA ALA A 51 -0.15 5.46 7.12
C ALA A 51 1.06 5.30 6.19
N ALA A 52 1.02 4.33 5.26
CA ALA A 52 2.05 4.15 4.25
C ALA A 52 2.12 5.34 3.26
N TYR A 53 0.96 5.83 2.82
CA TYR A 53 0.86 7.02 1.97
C TYR A 53 1.43 8.27 2.65
N ASP A 54 1.03 8.54 3.90
CA ASP A 54 1.48 9.73 4.64
C ASP A 54 3.00 9.70 4.85
N LYS A 55 3.57 8.50 5.09
CA LYS A 55 5.02 8.31 5.13
C LYS A 55 5.69 8.64 3.79
N ALA A 56 5.22 8.06 2.69
CA ALA A 56 5.77 8.33 1.36
C ALA A 56 5.62 9.81 0.95
N GLN A 57 4.52 10.46 1.36
CA GLN A 57 4.30 11.88 1.12
C GLN A 57 5.30 12.74 1.91
N SER A 58 5.62 12.36 3.14
CA SER A 58 6.63 13.06 3.96
C SER A 58 8.05 12.96 3.36
N GLU A 59 8.32 11.89 2.61
CA GLU A 59 9.58 11.67 1.89
C GLU A 59 9.59 12.38 0.51
N HIS A 60 8.55 13.15 0.18
CA HIS A 60 8.33 13.79 -1.12
C HIS A 60 8.41 12.83 -2.31
N ALA A 61 8.09 11.55 -2.09
CA ALA A 61 8.07 10.55 -3.15
C ALA A 61 6.87 10.77 -4.09
N ILE A 62 7.08 10.49 -5.38
CA ILE A 62 5.99 10.41 -6.35
C ILE A 62 5.21 9.12 -6.09
N ILE A 63 3.93 9.24 -5.73
CA ILE A 63 3.08 8.09 -5.40
C ILE A 63 2.16 7.78 -6.57
N HIS A 64 2.28 6.56 -7.11
CA HIS A 64 1.42 6.07 -8.18
C HIS A 64 0.28 5.18 -7.65
N ASP A 65 -0.75 4.97 -8.48
CA ASP A 65 -1.86 4.06 -8.18
C ASP A 65 -1.39 2.61 -7.98
N SER A 66 -0.26 2.24 -8.60
CA SER A 66 0.41 0.96 -8.37
C SER A 66 0.90 0.81 -6.93
N ASP A 67 1.40 1.88 -6.32
CA ASP A 67 1.90 1.87 -4.94
C ASP A 67 0.74 1.74 -3.96
N LEU A 68 -0.33 2.51 -4.18
CA LEU A 68 -1.59 2.37 -3.43
C LEU A 68 -2.15 0.94 -3.52
N THR A 69 -2.07 0.33 -4.71
CA THR A 69 -2.51 -1.05 -4.92
C THR A 69 -1.64 -2.04 -4.15
N LYS A 70 -0.32 -1.84 -4.15
CA LYS A 70 0.63 -2.68 -3.44
C LYS A 70 0.39 -2.61 -1.92
N TRP A 71 0.37 -1.40 -1.35
CA TRP A 71 0.15 -1.21 0.08
C TRP A 71 -1.21 -1.77 0.54
N ALA A 72 -2.27 -1.57 -0.24
CA ALA A 72 -3.58 -2.11 0.10
C ALA A 72 -3.63 -3.65 0.05
N ARG A 73 -2.86 -4.28 -0.85
CA ARG A 73 -2.73 -5.75 -0.90
C ARG A 73 -1.93 -6.28 0.29
N ASP A 74 -0.82 -5.64 0.63
CA ASP A 74 0.03 -6.02 1.76
C ASP A 74 -0.76 -5.88 3.08
N ALA A 75 -1.55 -4.80 3.21
CA ALA A 75 -2.45 -4.60 4.33
C ALA A 75 -3.56 -5.66 4.39
N ALA A 76 -4.13 -6.06 3.24
CA ALA A 76 -5.15 -7.11 3.19
C ALA A 76 -4.60 -8.49 3.61
N ALA A 77 -3.36 -8.78 3.24
CA ALA A 77 -2.66 -9.98 3.71
C ALA A 77 -2.45 -9.94 5.24
N SER A 78 -2.09 -8.78 5.78
CA SER A 78 -1.87 -8.57 7.22
C SER A 78 -3.16 -8.71 8.04
N VAL A 79 -4.29 -8.26 7.49
CA VAL A 79 -5.62 -8.32 8.13
C VAL A 79 -6.33 -9.67 7.87
N ASN A 80 -5.70 -10.57 7.10
CA ASN A 80 -6.23 -11.87 6.70
C ASN A 80 -7.65 -11.79 6.09
N LEU A 81 -7.88 -10.80 5.23
CA LEU A 81 -9.14 -10.63 4.52
C LEU A 81 -9.07 -11.33 3.16
N SER A 82 -9.45 -12.61 3.14
CA SER A 82 -9.51 -13.40 1.91
C SER A 82 -10.52 -12.80 0.91
N GLY A 83 -10.12 -12.73 -0.36
CA GLY A 83 -10.97 -12.21 -1.44
C GLY A 83 -11.02 -10.69 -1.59
N PHE A 84 -10.27 -9.93 -0.77
CA PHE A 84 -10.13 -8.49 -0.99
C PHE A 84 -9.39 -8.21 -2.29
N ARG A 85 -10.04 -7.48 -3.20
CA ARG A 85 -9.43 -7.03 -4.46
C ARG A 85 -9.46 -5.51 -4.51
N VAL A 86 -8.29 -4.92 -4.66
CA VAL A 86 -8.17 -3.49 -4.93
C VAL A 86 -8.72 -3.21 -6.33
N SER A 87 -9.89 -2.56 -6.38
CA SER A 87 -10.51 -2.09 -7.62
C SER A 87 -10.15 -0.64 -7.90
N LYS A 88 -10.32 -0.20 -9.15
CA LYS A 88 -10.19 1.23 -9.50
C LYS A 88 -11.13 2.10 -8.66
N SER A 89 -12.35 1.63 -8.40
CA SER A 89 -13.33 2.32 -7.55
C SER A 89 -12.87 2.44 -6.09
N TRP A 90 -12.15 1.45 -5.56
CA TRP A 90 -11.57 1.53 -4.23
C TRP A 90 -10.49 2.61 -4.16
N ILE A 91 -9.60 2.67 -5.15
CA ILE A 91 -8.53 3.68 -5.24
C ILE A 91 -9.15 5.09 -5.36
N SER A 92 -10.14 5.27 -6.24
CA SER A 92 -10.84 6.56 -6.36
C SER A 92 -11.50 6.97 -5.05
N LYS A 93 -12.10 6.03 -4.32
CA LYS A 93 -12.69 6.29 -3.00
C LYS A 93 -11.62 6.65 -1.97
N PHE A 94 -10.48 5.96 -1.99
CA PHE A 94 -9.34 6.26 -1.12
C PHE A 94 -8.82 7.69 -1.33
N LYS A 95 -8.61 8.08 -2.58
CA LYS A 95 -8.19 9.45 -2.94
C LYS A 95 -9.21 10.49 -2.50
N LYS A 96 -10.50 10.27 -2.81
CA LYS A 96 -11.58 11.19 -2.48
C LYS A 96 -11.72 11.42 -0.96
N ILE A 97 -11.63 10.36 -0.16
CA ILE A 97 -11.74 10.46 1.31
C ILE A 97 -10.55 11.21 1.90
N ASN A 98 -9.36 11.02 1.34
CA ASN A 98 -8.13 11.65 1.83
C ASN A 98 -7.81 12.99 1.12
N ASN A 99 -8.70 13.51 0.27
CA ASN A 99 -8.50 14.71 -0.55
C ASN A 99 -7.19 14.68 -1.37
N ILE A 100 -6.78 13.49 -1.81
CA ILE A 100 -5.61 13.30 -2.67
C ILE A 100 -6.03 13.65 -4.09
N VAL A 101 -5.44 14.72 -4.63
CA VAL A 101 -5.60 15.10 -6.04
C VAL A 101 -4.62 14.29 -6.87
N ASP A 102 -5.06 13.81 -8.04
CA ASP A 102 -4.15 13.17 -9.00
C ASP A 102 -3.06 14.17 -9.38
N GLN A 103 -1.83 13.93 -8.89
CA GLN A 103 -0.66 14.63 -9.40
C GLN A 103 -0.45 14.17 -10.84
N LYS A 104 -0.84 15.00 -11.80
CA LYS A 104 -0.38 14.88 -13.19
C LYS A 104 1.12 15.12 -13.18
N ASN A 105 1.91 14.05 -13.20
CA ASN A 105 3.32 14.13 -13.52
C ASN A 105 3.45 14.54 -14.98
N TYR A 106 3.67 15.83 -15.24
CA TYR A 106 4.43 16.22 -16.41
C TYR A 106 5.85 15.69 -16.17
N GLY A 107 6.24 14.69 -16.95
CA GLY A 107 7.42 13.88 -16.71
C GLY A 107 8.69 14.72 -16.56
N ILE A 108 9.16 14.87 -15.32
CA ILE A 108 10.56 15.23 -15.07
C ILE A 108 11.30 13.89 -15.01
N ARG A 109 11.88 13.52 -16.15
CA ARG A 109 12.88 12.45 -16.24
C ARG A 109 14.09 12.92 -15.42
N HIS A 110 14.24 12.42 -14.20
CA HIS A 110 15.53 12.51 -13.53
C HIS A 110 16.50 11.61 -14.30
N SER A 111 17.49 12.22 -14.93
CA SER A 111 18.62 11.54 -15.56
C SER A 111 19.43 10.86 -14.46
N GLU A 112 19.32 9.55 -14.38
CA GLU A 112 20.17 8.71 -13.55
C GLU A 112 21.58 8.75 -14.15
N ASN A 113 22.49 9.49 -13.50
CA ASN A 113 23.92 9.40 -13.78
C ASN A 113 24.42 8.10 -13.13
N ASP A 114 24.34 7.00 -13.86
CA ASP A 114 25.02 5.75 -13.48
C ASP A 114 26.53 5.99 -13.46
N GLY A 115 27.07 6.04 -12.25
CA GLY A 115 28.49 6.11 -11.97
C GLY A 115 29.23 4.97 -12.66
N ARG A 116 30.13 5.33 -13.59
CA ARG A 116 31.12 4.41 -14.15
C ARG A 116 31.98 3.85 -13.02
N GLN A 117 31.68 2.63 -12.63
CA GLN A 117 32.55 1.83 -11.78
C GLN A 117 33.74 1.37 -12.63
N THR A 118 34.88 2.01 -12.43
CA THR A 118 36.17 1.61 -13.00
C THR A 118 36.54 0.22 -12.48
N ARG A 119 36.62 -0.75 -13.39
CA ARG A 119 37.21 -2.07 -13.10
C ARG A 119 38.74 -1.94 -13.14
N PRO A 120 39.49 -2.47 -12.16
CA PRO A 120 40.95 -2.59 -12.27
C PRO A 120 41.31 -3.63 -13.33
N LEU A 121 42.30 -3.29 -14.18
CA LEU A 121 42.95 -4.20 -15.12
C LEU A 121 43.69 -5.29 -14.34
N HIS A 122 43.13 -6.50 -14.31
CA HIS A 122 43.90 -7.69 -13.93
C HIS A 122 44.79 -8.08 -15.10
N SER A 123 46.08 -7.87 -14.90
CA SER A 123 47.17 -8.39 -15.73
C SER A 123 47.12 -9.92 -15.71
N SER A 124 46.96 -10.55 -16.87
CA SER A 124 47.17 -11.99 -17.05
C SER A 124 47.90 -12.16 -18.37
N GLY A 125 49.17 -12.54 -18.25
CA GLY A 125 50.13 -12.64 -19.33
C GLY A 125 49.67 -13.61 -20.42
N GLY A 126 49.71 -13.14 -21.66
CA GLY A 126 49.69 -13.99 -22.84
C GLY A 126 51.03 -14.67 -23.01
N PHE A 127 51.06 -15.98 -22.83
CA PHE A 127 52.19 -16.82 -23.23
C PHE A 127 51.97 -17.20 -24.70
N CYS A 128 52.87 -16.75 -25.59
CA CYS A 128 52.83 -17.04 -27.01
C CYS A 128 54.13 -17.73 -27.45
N GLY A 129 54.04 -19.04 -27.68
CA GLY A 129 54.83 -19.87 -28.62
C GLY A 129 56.25 -20.33 -28.21
N PRO A 130 56.88 -21.24 -29.00
CA PRO A 130 56.37 -22.01 -30.14
C PRO A 130 56.67 -23.54 -30.08
N ARG A 131 56.23 -24.18 -31.16
CA ARG A 131 56.03 -25.59 -31.51
C ARG A 131 57.30 -26.31 -32.02
N GLN A 132 57.22 -27.65 -32.05
CA GLN A 132 58.07 -28.70 -32.68
C GLN A 132 58.87 -29.53 -31.65
N ARG A 133 59.02 -30.85 -31.75
CA ARG A 133 59.04 -31.77 -32.90
C ARG A 133 58.69 -33.20 -32.44
N ALA A 134 58.25 -34.02 -33.39
CA ALA A 134 57.97 -35.45 -33.26
C ALA A 134 59.20 -36.27 -32.83
N ASP A 135 58.98 -37.46 -32.27
CA ASP A 135 59.52 -38.73 -32.79
C ASP A 135 58.76 -39.95 -32.22
N PHE A 136 58.55 -40.92 -33.12
CA PHE A 136 58.00 -42.25 -32.93
C PHE A 136 59.04 -43.20 -32.29
N ALA A 137 58.60 -44.19 -31.51
CA ALA A 137 58.88 -45.63 -31.71
C ALA A 137 58.56 -46.45 -30.43
N LEU A 138 58.26 -47.74 -30.67
CA LEU A 138 57.77 -48.77 -29.74
C LEU A 138 58.63 -49.00 -28.49
#